data_AF-A0A2R6JUI9-F1
#
_entry.id   AF-A0A2R6JUI9-F1
#
_cell.length_a   1.000
_cell.length_b   1.000
_cell.length_c   1.000
_cell.angle_alpha   90.00
_cell.angle_beta   90.00
_cell.angle_gamma   90.00
#
_symmetry.space_group_name_H-M   'P 1'
#
loop_
_entity.id
_entity.type
_entity.pdbx_description
1 polymer ?
#
loop_
_entity_poly.entity_id
_entity_poly.type
_entity_poly.pdbx_seq_one_letter_code
_entity_poly.pdbx_strand_id
1 'polypeptide(L)' 'MTPDPSRLRDSTQIVVPCDELNGLRDSLTEEFTVTVVTIEDGYCRIIGSPVEIKGVSGFLAKHGITVP' A
#
# COMPACT_ATOMS: atom_id res chain seq x y z
N MET A 1 -18.48 -15.87 -11.95
CA MET A 1 -17.03 -15.76 -11.70
C MET A 1 -16.88 -15.27 -10.26
N THR A 2 -16.72 -16.20 -9.33
CA THR A 2 -16.61 -15.89 -7.90
C THR A 2 -15.26 -15.20 -7.67
N PRO A 3 -15.20 -14.02 -7.02
CA PRO A 3 -13.92 -13.40 -6.74
C PRO A 3 -13.09 -14.34 -5.86
N ASP A 4 -11.90 -14.70 -6.31
CA ASP A 4 -10.97 -15.52 -5.55
C ASP A 4 -10.69 -14.83 -4.19
N PRO A 5 -11.03 -15.45 -3.05
CA PRO A 5 -10.83 -14.83 -1.74
C PRO A 5 -9.35 -14.56 -1.46
N SER A 6 -8.44 -15.29 -2.14
CA SER A 6 -7.00 -15.06 -2.09
C SER A 6 -6.63 -13.68 -2.64
N ARG A 7 -7.20 -13.25 -3.79
CA ARG A 7 -6.98 -11.90 -4.34
C ARG A 7 -7.50 -10.78 -3.44
N LEU A 8 -8.55 -11.08 -2.68
CA LEU A 8 -9.12 -10.17 -1.69
C LEU A 8 -8.22 -10.02 -0.45
N ARG A 9 -7.48 -11.07 -0.10
CA ARG A 9 -6.57 -11.11 1.05
C ARG A 9 -5.25 -10.40 0.76
N ASP A 10 -4.70 -10.56 -0.44
CA ASP A 10 -3.49 -9.83 -0.86
C ASP A 10 -3.75 -8.32 -1.00
N SER A 11 -5.00 -7.91 -1.27
CA SER A 11 -5.38 -6.49 -1.34
C SER A 11 -5.55 -5.81 0.02
N THR A 12 -5.12 -6.40 1.15
CA THR A 12 -5.20 -5.74 2.47
C THR A 12 -3.89 -5.11 2.91
N GLN A 13 -2.82 -5.33 2.13
CA GLN A 13 -1.51 -4.81 2.43
C GLN A 13 -0.67 -4.62 1.17
N ILE A 14 0.27 -3.69 1.24
CA ILE A 14 1.26 -3.43 0.20
C ILE A 14 2.62 -3.32 0.88
N VAL A 15 3.66 -3.89 0.28
CA VAL A 15 5.04 -3.72 0.75
C VAL A 15 5.83 -2.98 -0.32
N VAL A 16 6.49 -1.90 0.08
CA VAL A 16 7.32 -1.04 -0.80
C VAL A 16 8.56 -0.56 -0.05
N PRO A 17 9.63 -0.16 -0.73
CA PRO A 17 10.77 0.47 -0.09
C PRO A 17 10.33 1.71 0.70
N CYS A 18 10.80 1.85 1.95
CA CYS A 18 10.49 3.02 2.77
C CYS A 18 11.05 4.32 2.18
N ASP A 19 12.13 4.22 1.40
CA ASP A 19 12.75 5.35 0.72
C ASP A 19 11.82 5.96 -0.33
N GLU A 20 11.16 5.13 -1.14
CA GLU A 20 10.15 5.57 -2.11
C GLU A 20 8.89 6.14 -1.44
N LEU A 21 8.56 5.62 -0.26
CA LEU A 21 7.45 6.14 0.54
C LEU A 21 7.82 7.44 1.27
N ASN A 22 9.10 7.79 1.34
CA ASN A 22 9.57 8.97 2.05
C ASN A 22 9.02 10.24 1.37
N GLY A 23 8.35 11.11 2.13
CA GLY A 23 7.62 12.26 1.60
C GLY A 23 6.20 11.98 1.09
N LEU A 24 5.86 10.73 0.74
CA LEU A 24 4.48 10.33 0.40
C LEU A 24 3.70 9.79 1.60
N ARG A 25 4.40 9.29 2.64
CA ARG A 25 3.79 8.72 3.86
C ARG A 25 2.71 9.62 4.45
N ASP A 26 3.00 10.91 4.58
CA ASP A 26 2.11 11.88 5.21
C ASP A 26 0.82 12.05 4.38
N SER A 27 0.97 12.37 3.10
CA SER A 27 -0.14 12.48 2.14
C SER A 27 -0.96 11.19 2.05
N LEU A 28 -0.31 10.03 2.14
CA LEU A 28 -0.95 8.74 2.06
C LEU A 28 -1.77 8.44 3.32
N THR A 29 -1.32 8.87 4.50
CA THR A 29 -2.10 8.76 5.75
C THR A 29 -3.17 9.85 5.90
N GLU A 30 -3.07 10.96 5.17
CA GLU A 30 -4.11 12.00 5.11
C GLU A 30 -5.23 11.63 4.13
N GLU A 31 -4.87 11.13 2.93
CA GLU A 31 -5.83 10.77 1.88
C GLU A 31 -6.50 9.40 2.13
N PHE A 32 -5.79 8.47 2.79
CA PHE A 32 -6.27 7.11 3.01
C PHE A 32 -6.19 6.70 4.48
N THR A 33 -7.19 5.93 4.94
CA THR A 33 -7.18 5.34 6.28
C THR A 33 -6.34 4.07 6.30
N VAL A 34 -5.03 4.24 6.26
CA VAL A 34 -4.06 3.16 6.23
C VAL A 34 -2.97 3.34 7.28
N THR A 35 -2.43 2.21 7.74
CA THR A 35 -1.33 2.17 8.70
C THR A 35 -0.05 1.79 7.98
N VAL A 36 0.98 2.62 8.11
CA VAL A 36 2.30 2.34 7.53
C VAL A 36 3.26 1.88 8.61
N VAL A 37 3.66 0.61 8.56
CA VAL A 37 4.64 0.02 9.46
C VAL A 37 5.96 -0.19 8.74
N THR A 38 7.07 0.20 9.36
CA THR A 38 8.40 -0.12 8.85
C THR A 38 8.72 -1.56 9.24
N ILE A 39 9.15 -2.37 8.27
CA ILE A 39 9.59 -3.74 8.45
C ILE A 39 11.11 -3.84 8.22
N GLU A 40 11.67 -5.02 8.42
CA GLU A 40 13.10 -5.27 8.20
C GLU A 40 13.50 -5.01 6.73
N ASP A 41 14.81 -4.84 6.49
CA ASP A 41 15.39 -4.58 5.17
C ASP A 41 15.03 -3.23 4.53
N GLY A 42 14.53 -2.26 5.30
CA GLY A 42 14.23 -0.91 4.79
C GLY A 42 12.94 -0.85 3.98
N TYR A 43 12.08 -1.86 4.12
CA TYR A 43 10.75 -1.88 3.51
C TYR A 43 9.69 -1.35 4.47
N CYS A 44 8.65 -0.78 3.89
CA CYS A 44 7.47 -0.25 4.54
C CYS A 44 6.27 -1.07 4.09
N ARG A 45 5.50 -1.55 5.05
CA ARG A 45 4.24 -2.25 4.82
C ARG A 45 3.09 -1.32 5.14
N ILE A 46 2.26 -1.09 4.14
CA ILE A 46 1.03 -0.33 4.23
C ILE A 46 -0.08 -1.34 4.46
N ILE A 47 -0.90 -1.14 5.48
CA ILE A 47 -1.97 -2.05 5.89
C ILE A 47 -3.27 -1.25 5.95
N GLY A 48 -4.32 -1.77 5.34
CA GLY A 48 -5.59 -1.06 5.24
C GLY A 48 -6.74 -1.94 4.80
N SER A 49 -7.91 -1.33 4.63
CA SER A 49 -9.04 -2.03 4.04
C SER A 49 -8.77 -2.32 2.55
N PRO A 50 -9.42 -3.35 1.96
CA PRO A 50 -9.25 -3.66 0.54
C PRO A 50 -9.57 -2.50 -0.42
N VAL A 51 -10.44 -1.59 0.00
CA VAL A 51 -10.82 -0.41 -0.81
C VAL A 51 -9.70 0.63 -0.76
N GLU A 52 -9.18 0.92 0.43
CA GLU A 52 -8.07 1.87 0.62
C GLU A 52 -6.83 1.41 -0.12
N ILE A 53 -6.46 0.13 0.03
CA ILE A 53 -5.26 -0.45 -0.59
C ILE A 53 -5.32 -0.41 -2.12
N LYS A 54 -6.50 -0.55 -2.73
CA LYS A 54 -6.68 -0.35 -4.18
C LYS A 54 -6.47 1.11 -4.59
N GLY A 55 -6.89 2.06 -3.76
CA GLY A 55 -6.61 3.48 -3.98
C GLY A 55 -5.12 3.78 -3.85
N VAL A 56 -4.50 3.26 -2.79
CA VAL A 56 -3.07 3.40 -2.51
C VAL A 56 -2.21 2.79 -3.62
N SER A 57 -2.50 1.58 -4.11
CA SER A 57 -1.73 1.00 -5.23
C SER A 57 -1.80 1.86 -6.48
N GLY A 58 -2.97 2.43 -6.80
CA GLY A 58 -3.14 3.37 -7.90
C GLY A 58 -2.40 4.70 -7.67
N PHE A 59 -2.37 5.20 -6.44
CA PHE A 59 -1.60 6.38 -6.06
C PHE A 59 -0.09 6.12 -6.23
N LEU A 60 0.42 5.04 -5.65
CA LEU A 60 1.83 4.63 -5.75
C LEU A 60 2.27 4.47 -7.21
N ALA A 61 1.45 3.82 -8.04
CA ALA A 61 1.74 3.64 -9.46
C ALA A 61 1.86 4.99 -10.22
N LYS A 62 1.05 5.99 -9.87
CA LYS A 62 1.16 7.35 -10.45
C LYS A 62 2.44 8.06 -10.04
N HIS A 63 2.97 7.74 -8.86
CA HIS A 63 4.24 8.25 -8.36
C HIS A 63 5.46 7.43 -8.84
N GLY A 64 5.26 6.40 -9.68
CA GLY A 64 6.32 5.57 -10.24
C GLY A 64 6.71 4.36 -9.38
N ILE A 65 6.03 4.14 -8.26
CA ILE A 65 6.31 3.06 -7.31
C ILE A 65 5.54 1.82 -7.75
N THR A 66 6.26 0.80 -8.19
CA THR A 66 5.64 -0.46 -8.64
C THR A 66 5.47 -1.39 -7.45
N VAL A 67 4.22 -1.66 -7.11
CA VAL A 67 3.86 -2.65 -6.08
C VAL A 67 3.76 -4.05 -6.72
N PRO A 68 4.38 -5.08 -6.11
CA PRO A 68 4.34 -6.44 -6.63
C PRO A 68 2.98 -7.14 -6.47
#